data_AF-A0A3D0U2H1-F1
#
_entry.id   AF-A0A3D0U2H1-F1
#
_cell.length_a   1.000
_cell.length_b   1.000
_cell.length_c   1.000
_cell.angle_alpha   90.00
_cell.angle_beta   90.00
_cell.angle_gamma   90.00
#
_symmetry.space_group_name_H-M   'P 1'
#
loop_
_entity.id
_entity.type
_entity.pdbx_description
1 polymer ?
#
loop_
_entity_poly.entity_id
_entity_poly.type
_entity_poly.pdbx_seq_one_letter_code
_entity_poly.pdbx_strand_id
1 'polypeptide(L)'
;MIVESPLQASTAVFSEVVPAGEYFLKIVEAGQIFRILDLEGNQAADTLFYNAADVSERYSAMDTIREQGNVYLTAGTELLSNLGNTMLTIVADTCGRHDTLGGACATESNTVRYDLEKRCMHACRDSWM
;
A
#
# COMPACT_ATOMS: atom_id res chain seq x y z
N MET A 1 -10.11 -12.21 6.01
CA MET A 1 -11.48 -12.67 5.68
C MET A 1 -11.92 -11.87 4.48
N ILE A 2 -12.54 -12.48 3.46
CA ILE A 2 -13.00 -11.73 2.29
C ILE A 2 -14.17 -10.84 2.70
N VAL A 3 -14.03 -9.54 2.49
CA VAL A 3 -15.05 -8.52 2.78
C VAL A 3 -15.21 -7.63 1.56
N GLU A 4 -16.36 -7.70 0.92
CA GLU A 4 -16.70 -6.85 -0.23
C GLU A 4 -17.05 -5.43 0.22
N SER A 5 -16.64 -4.44 -0.57
CA SER A 5 -17.01 -3.05 -0.32
C SER A 5 -18.44 -2.78 -0.80
N PRO A 6 -19.29 -2.11 -0.01
CA PRO A 6 -20.63 -1.71 -0.46
C PRO A 6 -20.60 -0.52 -1.44
N LEU A 7 -19.45 0.13 -1.64
CA LEU A 7 -19.31 1.31 -2.49
C LEU A 7 -19.19 0.92 -3.97
N GLN A 8 -19.88 1.65 -4.85
CA GLN A 8 -19.80 1.42 -6.29
C GLN A 8 -18.67 2.24 -6.90
N ALA A 9 -17.85 1.60 -7.75
CA ALA A 9 -16.73 2.28 -8.41
C ALA A 9 -17.21 3.37 -9.39
N SER A 10 -18.39 3.19 -10.00
CA SER A 10 -19.01 4.17 -10.91
C SER A 10 -19.39 5.49 -10.25
N THR A 11 -19.50 5.52 -8.91
CA THR A 11 -19.82 6.74 -8.14
C THR A 11 -18.58 7.38 -7.52
N ALA A 12 -17.38 6.91 -7.87
CA ALA A 12 -16.14 7.49 -7.37
C ALA A 12 -15.98 8.93 -7.88
N VAL A 13 -15.67 9.85 -6.97
CA VAL A 13 -15.41 11.26 -7.32
C VAL A 13 -14.08 11.45 -8.05
N PHE A 14 -13.22 10.43 -8.04
CA PHE A 14 -11.93 10.41 -8.70
C PHE A 14 -11.56 8.96 -9.04
N SER A 15 -11.00 8.74 -10.23
CA SER A 15 -10.51 7.44 -10.69
C SER A 15 -9.31 7.67 -11.59
N GLU A 16 -8.24 6.90 -11.35
CA GLU A 16 -6.98 6.96 -12.10
C GLU A 16 -6.48 5.53 -12.31
N VAL A 17 -5.93 5.25 -13.51
CA VAL A 17 -5.25 4.00 -13.81
C VAL A 17 -3.76 4.26 -13.78
N VAL A 18 -3.04 3.61 -12.87
CA VAL A 18 -1.58 3.71 -12.79
C VAL A 18 -0.97 2.69 -13.75
N PRO A 19 -0.21 3.11 -14.79
CA PRO A 19 0.45 2.17 -15.69
C PRO A 19 1.48 1.30 -14.96
N ALA A 20 1.80 0.15 -15.54
CA ALA A 20 2.82 -0.74 -14.97
C ALA A 20 4.18 -0.04 -14.87
N GLY A 21 4.80 -0.10 -13.69
CA GLY A 21 6.10 0.55 -13.40
C GLY A 21 6.01 2.05 -13.11
N GLU A 22 4.80 2.62 -13.10
CA GLU A 22 4.57 4.02 -12.71
C GLU A 22 4.09 4.11 -11.26
N TYR A 23 4.02 5.33 -10.74
CA TYR A 23 3.61 5.61 -9.37
C TYR A 23 2.56 6.70 -9.30
N PHE A 24 1.92 6.80 -8.15
CA PHE A 24 0.85 7.74 -7.91
C PHE A 24 0.88 8.25 -6.48
N LEU A 25 0.71 9.58 -6.32
CA LEU A 25 0.56 10.21 -5.02
C LEU A 25 -0.72 11.05 -5.02
N LYS A 26 -1.47 10.94 -3.94
CA LYS A 26 -2.67 11.76 -3.71
C LYS A 26 -2.89 11.98 -2.23
N ILE A 27 -3.33 13.18 -1.90
CA ILE A 27 -3.89 13.45 -0.57
C ILE A 27 -5.26 12.80 -0.49
N VAL A 28 -5.48 12.04 0.58
CA VAL A 28 -6.78 11.50 0.98
C VAL A 28 -7.19 12.24 2.24
N GLU A 29 -8.31 12.95 2.19
CA GLU A 29 -8.82 13.71 3.33
C GLU A 29 -9.49 12.78 4.36
N ALA A 30 -9.53 13.20 5.62
CA ALA A 30 -10.18 12.44 6.68
C ALA A 30 -11.64 12.14 6.32
N GLY A 31 -12.04 10.87 6.47
CA GLY A 31 -13.39 10.39 6.12
C GLY A 31 -13.56 9.99 4.65
N GLN A 32 -12.58 10.25 3.78
CA GLN A 32 -12.59 9.71 2.42
C GLN A 32 -12.21 8.22 2.41
N ILE A 33 -12.69 7.52 1.39
CA ILE A 33 -12.37 6.12 1.13
C ILE A 33 -11.76 6.05 -0.26
N PHE A 34 -10.61 5.39 -0.38
CA PHE A 34 -10.01 5.04 -1.66
C PHE A 34 -10.00 3.52 -1.83
N ARG A 35 -9.88 3.07 -3.09
CA ARG A 35 -9.80 1.66 -3.45
C ARG A 35 -8.61 1.45 -4.37
N ILE A 36 -7.80 0.44 -4.05
CA ILE A 36 -6.80 -0.11 -4.97
C ILE A 36 -7.44 -1.33 -5.62
N LEU A 37 -7.43 -1.37 -6.96
CA LEU A 37 -8.01 -2.45 -7.74
C LEU A 37 -6.94 -3.01 -8.67
N ASP A 38 -6.71 -4.31 -8.56
CA ASP A 38 -5.94 -5.06 -9.56
C ASP A 38 -6.83 -5.31 -10.79
N LEU A 39 -6.50 -4.67 -11.91
CA LEU A 39 -7.34 -4.62 -13.11
C LEU A 39 -7.23 -5.90 -13.95
N GLU A 40 -6.03 -6.47 -14.05
CA GLU A 40 -5.72 -7.60 -14.94
C GLU A 40 -5.42 -8.88 -14.15
N GLY A 41 -5.28 -8.78 -12.84
CA GLY A 41 -4.93 -9.89 -11.97
C GLY A 41 -3.42 -10.04 -11.83
N ASN A 42 -3.00 -10.52 -10.65
CA ASN A 42 -1.62 -10.87 -10.34
C ASN A 42 -0.64 -9.68 -10.31
N GLN A 43 -1.14 -8.46 -10.12
CA GLN A 43 -0.32 -7.27 -9.88
C GLN A 43 -0.27 -6.95 -8.38
N ALA A 44 0.93 -6.76 -7.84
CA ALA A 44 1.13 -6.24 -6.49
C ALA A 44 1.41 -4.73 -6.53
N ALA A 45 0.96 -4.02 -5.49
CA ALA A 45 1.24 -2.60 -5.30
C ALA A 45 1.93 -2.38 -3.96
N ASP A 46 3.12 -1.79 -3.99
CA ASP A 46 3.77 -1.28 -2.78
C ASP A 46 3.11 0.05 -2.41
N THR A 47 2.69 0.18 -1.16
CA THR A 47 1.96 1.37 -0.70
C THR A 47 2.56 1.94 0.57
N LEU A 48 2.59 3.27 0.64
CA LEU A 48 3.05 4.02 1.80
C LEU A 48 2.01 5.10 2.11
N PHE A 49 1.85 5.39 3.40
CA PHE A 49 0.95 6.44 3.87
C PHE A 49 1.70 7.42 4.76
N TYR A 50 1.42 8.70 4.56
CA TYR A 50 2.02 9.82 5.29
C TYR A 50 0.92 10.78 5.74
N ASN A 51 1.12 11.44 6.87
CA ASN A 51 0.28 12.56 7.22
C ASN A 51 0.53 13.70 6.22
N ALA A 52 -0.55 14.17 5.58
CA ALA A 52 -0.48 15.17 4.51
C ALA A 52 0.06 16.53 4.99
N ALA A 53 -0.06 16.85 6.28
CA ALA A 53 0.44 18.09 6.87
C ALA A 53 1.84 17.95 7.48
N ASP A 54 2.27 16.72 7.79
CA ASP A 54 3.59 16.42 8.36
C ASP A 54 4.08 15.03 7.94
N VAL A 55 4.92 14.98 6.91
CA VAL A 55 5.44 13.72 6.36
C VAL A 55 6.41 12.98 7.30
N SER A 56 6.77 13.56 8.45
CA SER A 56 7.52 12.85 9.49
C SER A 56 6.67 11.79 10.20
N GLU A 57 5.34 12.01 10.25
CA GLU A 57 4.35 11.02 10.62
C GLU A 57 3.97 10.16 9.40
N ARG A 58 4.29 8.87 9.49
CA ARG A 58 4.14 7.91 8.40
C ARG A 58 3.70 6.55 8.92
N TYR A 59 3.16 5.74 8.02
CA TYR A 59 2.80 4.36 8.30
C TYR A 59 3.96 3.58 8.94
N SER A 60 3.64 2.90 10.04
CA SER A 60 4.54 2.00 10.75
C SER A 60 4.02 0.57 10.64
N ALA A 61 4.63 -0.20 9.73
CA ALA A 61 4.41 -1.64 9.64
C ALA A 61 4.68 -2.34 10.98
N MET A 62 5.74 -1.92 11.69
CA MET A 62 6.15 -2.53 12.96
C MET A 62 5.10 -2.35 14.05
N ASP A 63 4.61 -1.13 14.25
CA ASP A 63 3.59 -0.87 15.27
C ASP A 63 2.25 -1.52 14.87
N THR A 64 1.89 -1.48 13.58
CA THR A 64 0.69 -2.15 13.06
C THR A 64 0.72 -3.66 13.29
N ILE A 65 1.84 -4.32 13.03
CA ILE A 65 2.02 -5.76 13.31
C ILE A 65 1.94 -6.02 14.82
N ARG A 66 2.63 -5.21 15.63
CA ARG A 66 2.70 -5.39 17.09
C ARG A 66 1.32 -5.30 17.73
N GLU A 67 0.57 -4.24 17.42
CA GLU A 67 -0.72 -3.99 18.07
C GLU A 67 -1.80 -4.98 17.61
N GLN A 68 -1.81 -5.37 16.32
CA GLN A 68 -2.79 -6.34 15.83
C GLN A 68 -2.42 -7.81 16.12
N GLY A 69 -1.14 -8.09 16.41
CA GLY A 69 -0.64 -9.46 16.62
C GLY A 69 -0.63 -10.35 15.36
N ASN A 70 -0.59 -9.76 14.17
CA ASN A 70 -0.66 -10.46 12.88
C ASN A 70 0.20 -9.75 11.83
N VAL A 71 0.82 -10.54 10.96
CA VAL A 71 1.70 -10.04 9.88
C VAL A 71 0.96 -9.74 8.57
N TYR A 72 -0.25 -10.29 8.42
CA TYR A 72 -1.09 -10.04 7.27
C TYR A 72 -2.17 -9.01 7.60
N LEU A 73 -2.34 -8.05 6.70
CA LEU A 73 -3.39 -7.03 6.78
C LEU A 73 -4.65 -7.55 6.07
N THR A 74 -5.82 -7.24 6.63
CA THR A 74 -7.11 -7.59 6.03
C THR A 74 -8.17 -6.60 6.50
N ALA A 75 -9.42 -6.76 6.05
CA ALA A 75 -10.52 -5.93 6.52
C ALA A 75 -10.62 -5.95 8.07
N GLY A 76 -10.73 -4.75 8.67
CA GLY A 76 -10.70 -4.51 10.11
C GLY A 76 -9.32 -4.11 10.64
N THR A 77 -8.23 -4.29 9.89
CA THR A 77 -6.90 -3.85 10.33
C THR A 77 -6.82 -2.33 10.37
N GLU A 78 -6.38 -1.79 11.51
CA GLU A 78 -6.00 -0.38 11.67
C GLU A 78 -4.52 -0.21 11.33
N LEU A 79 -4.22 0.67 10.39
CA LEU A 79 -2.86 1.02 9.98
C LEU A 79 -2.35 2.17 10.85
N LEU A 80 -1.34 1.89 11.66
CA LEU A 80 -0.80 2.83 12.64
C LEU A 80 0.36 3.64 12.06
N SER A 81 0.48 4.88 12.50
CA SER A 81 1.65 5.71 12.25
C SER A 81 2.79 5.37 13.20
N ASN A 82 3.99 5.87 12.91
CA ASN A 82 5.15 5.82 13.82
C ASN A 82 4.95 6.64 15.13
N LEU A 83 3.84 7.37 15.26
CA LEU A 83 3.43 8.06 16.48
C LEU A 83 2.32 7.29 17.23
N GLY A 84 1.87 6.15 16.70
CA GLY A 84 0.81 5.33 17.27
C GLY A 84 -0.61 5.78 16.94
N ASN A 85 -0.79 6.75 16.04
CA ASN A 85 -2.12 7.19 15.61
C ASN A 85 -2.66 6.27 14.50
N THR A 86 -3.96 5.99 14.50
CA THR A 86 -4.61 5.32 13.37
C THR A 86 -4.66 6.26 12.18
N MET A 87 -4.01 5.87 11.08
CA MET A 87 -4.02 6.63 9.82
C MET A 87 -5.17 6.19 8.91
N LEU A 88 -5.36 4.88 8.80
CA LEU A 88 -6.33 4.25 7.91
C LEU A 88 -6.87 2.98 8.55
N THR A 89 -8.07 2.57 8.12
CA THR A 89 -8.63 1.25 8.43
C THR A 89 -8.95 0.56 7.12
N ILE A 90 -8.54 -0.69 6.96
CA ILE A 90 -8.94 -1.49 5.80
C ILE A 90 -10.41 -1.87 6.00
N VAL A 91 -11.30 -1.31 5.20
CA VAL A 91 -12.76 -1.53 5.34
C VAL A 91 -13.31 -2.65 4.46
N ALA A 92 -12.57 -3.04 3.43
CA ALA A 92 -12.92 -4.11 2.50
C ALA A 92 -11.64 -4.74 1.94
N ASP A 93 -11.68 -6.05 1.70
CA ASP A 93 -10.55 -6.84 1.22
C ASP A 93 -11.07 -8.06 0.44
N THR A 94 -10.80 -8.09 -0.86
CA THR A 94 -11.15 -9.19 -1.76
C THR A 94 -9.96 -10.08 -2.14
N CYS A 95 -8.76 -9.76 -1.65
CA CYS A 95 -7.56 -10.57 -1.83
C CYS A 95 -7.37 -11.53 -0.66
N GLY A 96 -7.62 -11.06 0.56
CA GLY A 96 -7.52 -11.83 1.81
C GLY A 96 -6.09 -12.04 2.32
N ARG A 97 -5.06 -11.56 1.61
CA ARG A 97 -3.65 -11.83 1.93
C ARG A 97 -2.72 -10.69 1.52
N HIS A 98 -2.84 -9.55 2.20
CA HIS A 98 -1.88 -8.44 2.07
C HIS A 98 -0.77 -8.60 3.10
N ASP A 99 0.48 -8.55 2.68
CA ASP A 99 1.61 -8.51 3.61
C ASP A 99 2.10 -7.08 3.84
N THR A 100 2.75 -6.86 4.98
CA THR A 100 3.48 -5.62 5.26
C THR A 100 4.91 -5.90 5.74
N LEU A 101 5.42 -7.10 5.45
CA LEU A 101 6.73 -7.57 5.90
C LEU A 101 7.78 -7.35 4.81
N GLY A 102 7.40 -7.63 3.57
CA GLY A 102 8.25 -7.45 2.41
C GLY A 102 8.29 -5.99 2.06
N GLY A 103 9.21 -5.24 2.68
CA GLY A 103 9.50 -3.88 2.22
C GLY A 103 9.74 -3.84 0.72
N ALA A 104 9.61 -2.65 0.14
CA ALA A 104 9.60 -2.48 -1.30
C ALA A 104 10.83 -3.06 -2.02
N CYS A 105 10.60 -3.53 -3.26
CA CYS A 105 11.71 -3.97 -4.08
C CYS A 105 12.67 -2.80 -4.40
N ALA A 106 13.95 -3.13 -4.50
CA ALA A 106 15.03 -2.18 -4.75
C ALA A 106 16.00 -2.73 -5.79
N THR A 107 16.53 -1.86 -6.65
CA THR A 107 17.49 -2.22 -7.69
C THR A 107 18.66 -3.04 -7.15
N GLU A 108 19.24 -2.62 -6.02
CA GLU A 108 20.37 -3.30 -5.39
C GLU A 108 19.96 -4.72 -4.94
N SER A 109 18.79 -4.86 -4.32
CA SER A 109 18.28 -6.18 -3.89
C SER A 109 18.00 -7.11 -5.08
N ASN A 110 17.50 -6.56 -6.19
CA ASN A 110 17.19 -7.32 -7.40
C ASN A 110 18.47 -7.85 -8.06
N THR A 111 19.57 -7.09 -8.03
CA THR A 111 20.86 -7.57 -8.58
C THR A 111 21.45 -8.73 -7.80
N VAL A 112 21.21 -8.79 -6.49
CA VAL A 112 21.64 -9.91 -5.63
C VAL A 112 20.73 -11.12 -5.83
N ARG A 113 19.42 -10.90 -5.97
CA ARG A 113 18.41 -11.98 -6.05
C ARG A 113 18.35 -12.65 -7.43
N TYR A 114 18.53 -11.89 -8.51
CA TYR A 114 18.19 -12.34 -9.86
C TYR A 114 19.38 -12.35 -10.81
N ASP A 115 20.00 -11.19 -11.07
CA ASP A 115 21.26 -11.04 -11.84
C ASP A 115 21.73 -9.57 -11.82
N LEU A 116 23.03 -9.31 -12.00
CA LEU A 116 23.58 -7.95 -12.16
C LEU A 116 22.93 -7.18 -13.32
N GLU A 117 22.52 -7.87 -14.39
CA GLU A 117 21.84 -7.23 -15.54
C GLU A 117 20.48 -6.62 -15.18
N LYS A 118 19.87 -7.01 -14.05
CA LYS A 118 18.57 -6.48 -13.60
C LYS A 118 18.66 -5.07 -13.01
N ARG A 119 19.86 -4.49 -12.93
CA ARG A 119 20.07 -3.14 -12.38
C ARG A 119 19.29 -2.04 -13.12
N CYS A 120 19.00 -2.22 -14.41
CA CYS A 120 18.25 -1.22 -15.18
C CYS A 120 16.73 -1.37 -15.09
N MET A 121 16.24 -2.45 -14.47
CA MET A 121 14.80 -2.66 -14.30
C MET A 121 14.27 -1.75 -13.21
N HIS A 122 13.04 -1.28 -13.42
CA HIS A 122 12.29 -0.53 -12.42
C HIS A 122 12.20 -1.31 -11.10
N ALA A 123 12.37 -0.59 -9.99
CA ALA A 123 12.06 -1.08 -8.66
C ALA A 123 11.14 -0.09 -7.95
N CYS A 124 10.20 -0.59 -7.14
CA CYS A 124 9.24 0.26 -6.45
C CYS A 124 9.94 1.36 -5.61
N ARG A 125 11.11 1.09 -5.02
CA ARG A 125 11.88 2.13 -4.31
C ARG A 125 12.16 3.37 -5.16
N ASP A 126 12.32 3.22 -6.47
CA ASP A 126 12.60 4.32 -7.39
C ASP A 126 11.39 5.26 -7.57
N SER A 127 10.19 4.80 -7.23
CA SER A 127 8.93 5.55 -7.35
C SER A 127 8.76 6.66 -6.30
N TRP A 128 9.56 6.68 -5.25
CA TRP A 128 9.42 7.64 -4.14
C TRP A 128 10.75 8.14 -3.55
N MET A 129 11.87 7.90 -4.24
CA MET A 129 13.16 8.56 -3.97
C MET A 129 13.29 9.84 -4.79
#